data_AF-A0A926TV81-F1
#
_entry.id   AF-A0A926TV81-F1
#
_cell.length_a   1.000
_cell.length_b   1.000
_cell.length_c   1.000
_cell.angle_alpha   90.00
_cell.angle_beta   90.00
_cell.angle_gamma   90.00
#
_symmetry.space_group_name_H-M   'P 1'
#
loop_
_entity.id
_entity.type
_entity.pdbx_description
1 polymer ?
#
loop_
_entity_poly.entity_id
_entity_poly.type
_entity_poly.pdbx_seq_one_letter_code
_entity_poly.pdbx_strand_id
1 'polypeptide(L)'
;MPRASKNSNGRSFNTQQSLDGYIKSACDIMRRSNCAGALQYVPELTWILFLRILDEQEQQEAEHAEAVGSAFSYSIAPPYRWHDWAAPYSNDL
;
A
#
# COMPACT_ATOMS: atom_id res chain seq x y z
N MET A 1 -19.78 21.02 4.86
CA MET A 1 -19.35 20.08 3.79
C MET A 1 -18.01 19.51 4.22
N PRO A 2 -17.84 18.19 4.41
CA PRO A 2 -16.54 17.66 4.78
C PRO A 2 -15.62 17.71 3.55
N ARG A 3 -14.45 18.29 3.75
CA ARG A 3 -13.41 18.53 2.76
C ARG A 3 -12.69 17.20 2.51
N ALA A 4 -12.72 16.69 1.27
CA ALA A 4 -11.95 15.53 0.88
C ALA A 4 -10.46 15.79 1.20
N SER A 5 -9.92 15.04 2.15
CA SER A 5 -8.51 15.13 2.56
C SER A 5 -7.65 14.47 1.50
N LYS A 6 -6.68 15.20 0.96
CA LYS A 6 -5.78 14.74 -0.08
C LYS A 6 -4.83 13.71 0.52
N ASN A 7 -5.06 12.43 0.23
CA ASN A 7 -4.26 11.31 0.73
C ASN A 7 -2.81 11.44 0.22
N SER A 8 -1.84 11.64 1.10
CA SER A 8 -0.42 11.91 0.77
C SER A 8 0.46 10.65 0.74
N ASN A 9 -0.14 9.46 0.73
CA ASN A 9 0.58 8.18 0.73
C ASN A 9 1.33 7.85 -0.59
N GLY A 10 1.15 8.66 -1.63
CA GLY A 10 1.86 8.52 -2.91
C GLY A 10 3.25 9.14 -2.87
N ARG A 11 4.24 8.45 -2.29
CA ARG A 11 5.65 8.80 -2.53
C ARG A 11 5.98 8.47 -4.00
N SER A 12 6.04 9.49 -4.85
CA SER A 12 6.49 9.34 -6.24
C SER A 12 7.99 9.08 -6.26
N PHE A 13 8.39 7.89 -6.67
CA PHE A 13 9.80 7.57 -6.90
C PHE A 13 10.16 7.89 -8.35
N ASN A 14 10.96 8.93 -8.54
CA ASN A 14 11.27 9.43 -9.89
C ASN A 14 12.49 8.74 -10.54
N THR A 15 13.22 7.89 -9.79
CA THR A 15 14.39 7.15 -10.28
C THR A 15 14.44 5.74 -9.69
N GLN A 16 15.00 4.79 -10.46
CA GLN A 16 15.23 3.41 -10.00
C GLN A 16 16.11 3.36 -8.74
N GLN A 17 17.10 4.25 -8.64
CA GLN A 17 17.97 4.35 -7.46
C GLN A 17 17.20 4.72 -6.18
N SER A 18 16.16 5.57 -6.30
CA SER A 18 15.33 5.97 -5.16
C SER A 18 14.44 4.82 -4.69
N LEU A 19 13.90 4.04 -5.64
CA LEU A 19 13.17 2.80 -5.37
C LEU A 19 14.06 1.78 -4.67
N ASP A 20 15.25 1.53 -5.22
CA ASP A 20 16.20 0.55 -4.67
C ASP A 20 16.61 0.92 -3.23
N GLY A 21 16.87 2.20 -2.98
CA GLY A 21 17.18 2.70 -1.63
C GLY A 21 16.03 2.49 -0.64
N TYR A 22 14.79 2.68 -1.09
CA TYR A 22 13.61 2.48 -0.26
C TYR A 22 13.33 1.00 0.03
N ILE A 23 13.43 0.15 -0.99
CA ILE A 23 13.29 -1.30 -0.82
C ILE A 23 14.39 -1.82 0.12
N LYS A 24 15.62 -1.30 -0.01
CA LYS A 24 16.73 -1.64 0.87
C LYS A 24 16.44 -1.25 2.33
N SER A 25 15.85 -0.08 2.58
CA SER A 25 15.54 0.34 3.95
C SER A 25 14.44 -0.51 4.57
N ALA A 26 13.39 -0.85 3.80
CA ALA A 26 12.37 -1.80 4.24
C ALA A 26 12.98 -3.18 4.59
N CYS A 27 13.86 -3.71 3.72
CA CYS A 27 14.62 -4.93 3.97
C CYS A 27 15.47 -4.86 5.25
N ASP A 28 16.13 -3.73 5.52
CA ASP A 28 16.94 -3.54 6.72
C ASP A 28 16.10 -3.55 7.99
N ILE A 29 14.90 -2.93 7.97
CA ILE A 29 13.95 -2.95 9.09
C ILE A 29 13.51 -4.39 9.41
N MET A 30 13.13 -5.17 8.40
CA MET A 30 12.72 -6.56 8.61
C MET A 30 13.88 -7.45 9.07
N ARG A 31 15.10 -7.20 8.58
CA ARG A 31 16.28 -7.94 9.04
C ARG A 31 16.60 -7.69 10.51
N ARG A 32 16.32 -6.48 11.02
CA ARG A 32 16.49 -6.12 12.44
C ARG A 32 15.39 -6.70 13.33
N SER A 33 14.28 -7.15 12.76
CA SER A 33 13.27 -7.93 13.49
C SER A 33 13.68 -9.41 13.57
N ASN A 34 12.85 -10.28 14.15
CA ASN A 34 13.15 -11.71 14.31
C ASN A 34 13.24 -12.50 12.96
N CYS A 35 13.27 -11.80 11.81
CA CYS A 35 13.39 -12.35 10.45
C CYS A 35 14.82 -12.15 9.90
N ALA A 36 15.79 -12.87 10.46
CA ALA A 36 17.21 -12.65 10.16
C ALA A 36 17.65 -13.12 8.76
N GLY A 37 16.90 -14.04 8.12
CA GLY A 37 17.27 -14.62 6.82
C GLY A 37 16.52 -14.00 5.63
N ALA A 38 17.18 -13.89 4.47
CA ALA A 38 16.54 -13.48 3.22
C ALA A 38 15.34 -14.37 2.85
N LEU A 39 15.43 -15.67 3.13
CA LEU A 39 14.32 -16.61 2.94
C LEU A 39 13.12 -16.35 3.86
N GLN A 40 13.28 -15.55 4.92
CA GLN A 40 12.22 -15.22 5.88
C GLN A 40 11.58 -13.88 5.56
N TYR A 41 12.37 -12.82 5.33
CA TYR A 41 11.78 -11.50 5.08
C TYR A 41 11.29 -11.31 3.64
N VAL A 42 11.78 -12.08 2.66
CA VAL A 42 11.33 -11.93 1.26
C VAL A 42 9.84 -12.27 1.14
N PRO A 43 9.35 -13.45 1.58
CA PRO A 43 7.91 -13.74 1.58
C PRO A 43 7.08 -12.69 2.31
N GLU A 44 7.57 -12.22 3.47
CA GLU A 44 6.90 -11.21 4.28
C GLU A 44 6.75 -9.87 3.54
N LEU A 45 7.83 -9.39 2.91
CA LEU A 45 7.78 -8.17 2.11
C LEU A 45 6.91 -8.35 0.86
N THR A 46 6.96 -9.52 0.23
CA THR A 46 6.23 -9.81 -1.00
C THR A 46 4.72 -9.71 -0.80
N TRP A 47 4.16 -10.29 0.26
CA TRP A 47 2.71 -10.21 0.48
C TRP A 47 2.26 -8.79 0.83
N ILE A 48 3.06 -8.04 1.58
CA ILE A 48 2.80 -6.63 1.91
C ILE A 48 2.76 -5.78 0.63
N LEU A 49 3.76 -5.94 -0.25
CA LEU A 49 3.80 -5.22 -1.53
C LEU A 49 2.64 -5.62 -2.45
N PHE A 50 2.29 -6.91 -2.48
CA PHE A 50 1.15 -7.39 -3.25
C PHE A 50 -0.15 -6.68 -2.83
N LEU A 51 -0.42 -6.60 -1.53
CA LEU A 51 -1.62 -5.90 -1.03
C LEU A 51 -1.59 -4.40 -1.34
N ARG A 52 -0.42 -3.75 -1.27
CA ARG A 52 -0.31 -2.34 -1.62
C ARG A 52 -0.60 -2.09 -3.10
N ILE A 53 -0.05 -2.93 -3.99
CA ILE A 53 -0.26 -2.83 -5.44
C ILE A 53 -1.74 -3.11 -5.75
N LEU A 54 -2.32 -4.13 -5.13
CA LEU A 54 -3.74 -4.46 -5.29
C LEU A 54 -4.63 -3.29 -4.88
N ASP A 55 -4.38 -2.65 -3.73
CA ASP A 55 -5.12 -1.48 -3.26
C ASP A 55 -5.04 -0.28 -4.23
N GLU A 56 -3.85 -0.02 -4.79
CA GLU A 56 -3.66 1.04 -5.78
C GLU A 56 -4.39 0.75 -7.10
N GLN A 57 -4.41 -0.52 -7.55
CA GLN A 57 -5.17 -0.93 -8.74
C GLN A 57 -6.69 -0.84 -8.49
N GLU A 58 -7.18 -1.34 -7.37
CA GLU A 58 -8.61 -1.30 -7.02
C GLU A 58 -9.12 0.14 -6.86
N GLN A 59 -8.29 1.06 -6.34
CA GLN A 59 -8.64 2.49 -6.30
C GLN A 59 -8.79 3.08 -7.71
N GLN A 60 -7.87 2.80 -8.62
CA GLN A 60 -7.97 3.26 -10.01
C GLN A 60 -9.20 2.66 -10.69
N GLU A 61 -9.45 1.37 -10.53
CA GLU A 61 -10.62 0.70 -11.12
C GLU A 61 -11.94 1.24 -10.54
N ALA A 62 -12.00 1.51 -9.24
CA ALA A 62 -13.16 2.13 -8.61
C ALA A 62 -13.43 3.55 -9.16
N GLU A 63 -12.39 4.37 -9.30
CA GLU A 63 -12.48 5.71 -9.91
C GLU A 63 -12.95 5.63 -11.37
N HIS A 64 -12.43 4.68 -12.14
CA HIS A 64 -12.86 4.45 -13.52
C HIS A 64 -14.31 3.97 -13.62
N ALA A 65 -14.73 3.06 -12.75
CA ALA A 65 -16.10 2.57 -12.68
C ALA A 65 -17.08 3.69 -12.31
N GLU A 66 -16.73 4.52 -11.33
CA GLU A 66 -17.51 5.71 -10.96
C GLU A 66 -17.67 6.68 -12.13
N ALA A 67 -16.60 6.94 -12.88
CA ALA A 67 -16.63 7.84 -14.04
C ALA A 67 -17.54 7.34 -15.19
N VAL A 68 -17.67 6.02 -15.34
CA VAL A 68 -18.52 5.37 -16.37
C VAL A 68 -19.91 5.02 -15.82
N GLY A 69 -20.14 5.19 -14.52
CA GLY A 69 -21.39 4.82 -13.84
C GLY A 69 -21.59 3.30 -13.73
N SER A 70 -20.52 2.51 -13.74
CA SER A 70 -20.58 1.06 -13.52
C SER A 70 -20.44 0.72 -12.04
N ALA A 71 -20.98 -0.44 -11.64
CA ALA A 71 -20.81 -0.93 -10.28
C ALA A 71 -19.41 -1.57 -10.13
N PHE A 72 -18.69 -1.19 -9.09
CA PHE A 72 -17.39 -1.77 -8.72
C PHE A 72 -17.51 -2.59 -7.43
N SER A 73 -16.81 -3.72 -7.39
CA SER A 73 -16.74 -4.59 -6.21
C SER A 73 -15.28 -4.90 -5.91
N TYR A 74 -14.84 -4.58 -4.69
CA TYR A 74 -13.50 -4.87 -4.21
C TYR A 74 -13.33 -6.38 -3.98
N SER A 75 -12.14 -6.89 -4.28
CA SER A 75 -11.73 -8.27 -4.08
C SER A 75 -11.63 -8.63 -2.60
N ILE A 76 -11.23 -7.67 -1.76
CA ILE A 76 -11.08 -7.84 -0.32
C ILE A 76 -12.22 -7.14 0.42
N ALA A 77 -12.87 -7.87 1.32
CA ALA A 77 -13.92 -7.33 2.16
C ALA A 77 -13.34 -6.42 3.28
N PRO A 78 -14.05 -5.34 3.67
CA PRO A 78 -13.68 -4.58 4.86
C PRO A 78 -13.81 -5.46 6.11
N PRO A 79 -12.96 -5.29 7.15
CA PRO A 79 -11.93 -4.27 7.32
C PRO A 79 -10.51 -4.71 6.89
N TYR A 80 -10.40 -5.72 6.01
CA TYR A 80 -9.12 -6.34 5.68
C TYR A 80 -8.40 -5.68 4.49
N ARG A 81 -8.94 -4.58 3.96
CA ARG A 81 -8.34 -3.85 2.84
C ARG A 81 -7.10 -3.10 3.31
N TRP A 82 -6.12 -2.96 2.45
CA TRP A 82 -4.88 -2.25 2.78
C TRP A 82 -5.17 -0.85 3.34
N HIS A 83 -6.07 -0.08 2.73
CA HIS A 83 -6.45 1.24 3.22
C HIS A 83 -7.16 1.25 4.60
N ASP A 84 -7.73 0.12 5.03
CA ASP A 84 -8.47 0.03 6.30
C ASP A 84 -7.52 -0.19 7.50
N TRP A 85 -6.51 -1.06 7.35
CA TRP A 85 -5.66 -1.48 8.48
C TRP A 85 -4.18 -1.11 8.34
N ALA A 86 -3.64 -1.00 7.11
CA ALA A 86 -2.21 -0.74 6.87
C ALA A 86 -1.92 0.75 6.63
N ALA A 87 -2.94 1.50 6.20
CA ALA A 87 -2.91 2.95 6.09
C ALA A 87 -3.97 3.61 6.98
N PRO A 88 -4.04 3.29 8.30
CA PRO A 88 -4.92 4.03 9.18
C PRO A 88 -4.50 5.50 9.07
N TYR A 89 -5.49 6.39 8.90
CA TYR A 89 -5.28 7.83 8.96
C TYR A 89 -4.29 8.10 10.09
N SER A 90 -3.25 8.88 9.83
CA SER A 90 -2.51 9.56 10.89
C SER A 90 -3.52 10.44 11.61
N ASN A 91 -4.27 9.84 12.52
CA ASN A 91 -4.98 10.52 13.57
C ASN A 91 -3.88 10.91 14.55
N ASP A 92 -3.14 11.95 14.17
CA ASP A 92 -2.31 12.71 15.08
C ASP A 92 -3.26 13.14 16.22
N LEU A 93 -3.16 12.44 17.34
CA LEU A 93 -3.43 13.00 18.67
C LEU A 93 -2.13 13.62 19.16
#